data_AF-A0A8S8YDS4-F1
#
_entry.id   AF-A0A8S8YDS4-F1
#
_cell.length_a   1.000
_cell.length_b   1.000
_cell.length_c   1.000
_cell.angle_alpha   90.00
_cell.angle_beta   90.00
_cell.angle_gamma   90.00
#
_symmetry.space_group_name_H-M   'P 1'
#
loop_
_entity.id
_entity.type
_entity.pdbx_description
1 polymer ?
#
loop_
_entity_poly.entity_id
_entity_poly.type
_entity_poly.pdbx_seq_one_letter_code
_entity_poly.pdbx_strand_id
1 'polypeptide(L)'
;MRAACLSAMAVAILAFAQFSHSFSPDDFHIRDSSPHDSHVQAMTTTGTADVPIWRVNDNWMYDGFLDVGDFVADSGVSTNVETLDGSLDRTVEDIYLMEIDGKETLVYEVESVGEYESDGVIQIDGTSGCLYVDMQTIEIIRVSDLATYSQEVTVDVYFDPLFFWDCAAWLRQDIGELVVENTYEPPLENYDFPISVGESWGMNYEQATDYSGSSNYVDIPEDSSDSNSPVGL
;
A
#
# COMPACT_ATOMS: atom_id res chain seq x y z
N MET A 1 -42.07 -0.04 1.10
CA MET A 1 -41.27 1.08 0.56
C MET A 1 -40.82 1.91 1.74
N ARG A 2 -39.68 1.57 2.34
CA ARG A 2 -39.03 2.38 3.37
C ARG A 2 -37.85 3.05 2.68
N ALA A 3 -37.84 4.38 2.70
CA ALA A 3 -36.75 5.17 2.17
C ALA A 3 -35.50 4.89 3.01
N ALA A 4 -34.44 4.41 2.39
CA ALA A 4 -33.11 4.44 2.99
C ALA A 4 -32.66 5.91 3.00
N CYS A 5 -32.34 6.39 4.19
CA CYS A 5 -31.80 7.72 4.41
C CYS A 5 -30.34 7.67 3.96
N LEU A 6 -30.00 8.38 2.88
CA LEU A 6 -28.62 8.59 2.44
C LEU A 6 -27.88 9.32 3.57
N SER A 7 -27.05 8.60 4.31
CA SER A 7 -26.12 9.17 5.28
C SER A 7 -24.78 9.26 4.54
N ALA A 8 -24.41 10.49 4.17
CA ALA A 8 -23.08 10.77 3.63
C ALA A 8 -22.05 10.45 4.72
N MET A 9 -21.18 9.48 4.47
CA MET A 9 -20.03 9.18 5.33
C MET A 9 -18.76 9.27 4.50
N ALA A 10 -17.81 10.05 5.03
CA ALA A 10 -16.53 10.31 4.43
C ALA A 10 -15.62 9.10 4.62
N VAL A 11 -15.13 8.56 3.51
CA VAL A 11 -14.10 7.54 3.47
C VAL A 11 -12.77 8.20 3.87
N ALA A 12 -12.30 7.94 5.08
CA ALA A 12 -10.94 8.24 5.48
C ALA A 12 -10.07 7.03 5.15
N ILE A 13 -9.70 6.86 3.88
CA ILE A 13 -8.66 5.89 3.53
C ILE A 13 -7.34 6.48 4.01
N LEU A 14 -6.72 5.79 4.98
CA LEU A 14 -5.32 5.99 5.28
C LEU A 14 -4.58 5.95 3.96
N ALA A 15 -3.92 7.06 3.61
CA ALA A 15 -2.97 7.12 2.52
C ALA A 15 -2.11 5.86 2.58
N PHE A 16 -2.25 4.96 1.60
CA PHE A 16 -1.40 3.79 1.41
C PHE A 16 0.02 4.21 0.96
N ALA A 17 0.51 5.31 1.49
CA ALA A 17 1.81 5.88 1.22
C ALA A 17 2.81 5.46 2.30
N GLN A 18 2.85 4.19 2.73
CA GLN A 18 3.95 3.67 3.54
C GLN A 18 4.12 2.13 3.38
N PHE A 19 4.23 1.61 2.15
CA PHE A 19 4.97 0.34 1.95
C PHE A 19 6.47 0.61 1.76
N SER A 20 7.02 1.55 2.52
CA SER A 20 8.46 1.69 2.72
C SER A 20 8.80 0.90 3.97
N HIS A 21 9.04 -0.41 3.83
CA HIS A 21 9.66 -1.16 4.92
C HIS A 21 11.08 -0.63 5.11
N SER A 22 11.22 0.36 5.98
CA SER A 22 12.48 0.71 6.62
C SER A 22 12.93 -0.51 7.43
N PHE A 23 13.88 -1.27 6.90
CA PHE A 23 14.61 -2.24 7.70
C PHE A 23 15.43 -1.48 8.74
N SER A 24 14.89 -1.33 9.96
CA SER A 24 15.70 -0.91 11.10
C SER A 24 16.60 -2.08 11.52
N PRO A 25 17.93 -1.88 11.66
CA PRO A 25 18.83 -2.94 12.12
C PRO A 25 18.59 -3.39 13.57
N ASP A 26 17.68 -2.73 14.31
CA ASP A 26 17.36 -3.06 15.69
C ASP A 26 16.43 -4.27 15.87
N ASP A 27 15.85 -4.82 14.80
CA ASP A 27 14.95 -5.98 14.89
C ASP A 27 15.69 -7.34 14.97
N PHE A 28 17.02 -7.31 15.12
CA PHE A 28 17.81 -8.50 15.41
C PHE A 28 17.94 -8.72 16.92
N HIS A 29 16.96 -9.40 17.51
CA HIS A 29 17.13 -9.99 18.83
C HIS A 29 18.10 -11.19 18.77
N ILE A 30 19.39 -10.93 18.98
CA ILE A 30 20.39 -11.98 19.20
C ILE A 30 20.03 -12.72 20.49
N ARG A 31 19.47 -13.92 20.35
CA ARG A 31 19.52 -14.93 21.40
C ARG A 31 20.98 -15.32 21.61
N ASP A 32 21.57 -14.82 22.69
CA ASP A 32 22.90 -15.18 23.14
C ASP A 32 23.05 -16.70 23.24
N SER A 33 23.89 -17.25 22.36
CA SER A 33 24.41 -18.60 22.48
C SER A 33 25.91 -18.56 22.15
N SER A 34 26.70 -18.50 23.24
CA SER A 34 28.09 -18.95 23.48
C SER A 34 29.10 -19.04 22.31
N PRO A 35 30.37 -18.66 22.53
CA PRO A 35 31.22 -18.04 21.53
C PRO A 35 31.76 -19.06 20.53
N HIS A 36 31.52 -18.80 19.26
CA HIS A 36 32.41 -19.23 18.19
C HIS A 36 33.09 -17.98 17.64
N ASP A 37 34.43 -17.98 17.64
CA ASP A 37 35.29 -16.92 17.12
C ASP A 37 34.86 -16.53 15.71
N SER A 38 34.08 -15.46 15.59
CA SER A 38 33.84 -14.78 14.33
C SER A 38 34.71 -13.53 14.28
N HIS A 39 35.66 -13.55 13.35
CA HIS A 39 36.54 -12.46 13.01
C HIS A 39 35.70 -11.21 12.69
N VAL A 40 35.60 -10.26 13.63
CA VAL A 40 34.93 -8.98 13.40
C VAL A 40 35.81 -8.16 12.47
N GLN A 41 35.51 -8.18 11.17
CA GLN A 41 35.95 -7.11 10.29
C GLN A 41 35.04 -5.90 10.58
N ALA A 42 35.58 -4.93 11.32
CA ALA A 42 34.98 -3.62 11.39
C ALA A 42 35.04 -3.01 9.97
N MET A 43 33.90 -3.00 9.27
CA MET A 43 33.73 -2.13 8.11
C MET A 43 33.58 -0.71 8.65
N THR A 44 34.65 0.09 8.57
CA THR A 44 34.52 1.54 8.58
C THR A 44 33.86 1.96 7.26
N THR A 45 32.55 2.15 7.26
CA THR A 45 31.82 2.79 6.15
C THR A 45 32.14 4.28 6.16
N THR A 46 33.24 4.65 5.50
CA THR A 46 33.39 5.99 4.93
C THR A 46 32.83 5.95 3.51
N GLY A 47 31.61 6.41 3.27
CA GLY A 47 31.07 6.55 1.91
C GLY A 47 29.55 6.44 1.83
N THR A 48 28.93 7.49 1.30
CA THR A 48 27.57 7.60 0.72
C THR A 48 26.80 6.28 0.63
N ALA A 49 25.61 6.23 1.25
CA ALA A 49 24.61 5.23 0.92
C ALA A 49 24.27 5.37 -0.57
N ASP A 50 24.59 4.35 -1.37
CA ASP A 50 24.33 4.36 -2.81
C ASP A 50 22.88 3.92 -3.04
N VAL A 51 22.15 4.65 -3.89
CA VAL A 51 20.77 4.31 -4.23
C VAL A 51 20.78 3.01 -5.03
N PRO A 52 20.01 1.98 -4.62
CA PRO A 52 20.04 0.71 -5.33
C PRO A 52 19.53 0.87 -6.76
N ILE A 53 20.16 0.15 -7.69
CA ILE A 53 19.77 0.14 -9.09
C ILE A 53 18.80 -1.02 -9.31
N TRP A 54 17.65 -0.74 -9.91
CA TRP A 54 16.67 -1.76 -10.33
C TRP A 54 16.80 -2.07 -11.82
N ARG A 55 16.41 -3.28 -12.19
CA ARG A 55 16.30 -3.73 -13.57
C ARG A 55 14.86 -4.08 -13.87
N VAL A 56 14.46 -3.90 -15.12
CA VAL A 56 13.18 -4.40 -15.61
C VAL A 56 13.09 -5.91 -15.37
N ASN A 57 11.95 -6.36 -14.85
CA ASN A 57 11.65 -7.69 -14.32
C ASN A 57 12.31 -8.07 -12.98
N ASP A 58 12.95 -7.13 -12.27
CA ASP A 58 13.21 -7.36 -10.85
C ASP A 58 11.86 -7.47 -10.14
N ASN A 59 11.69 -8.54 -9.37
CA ASN A 59 10.43 -8.89 -8.71
C ASN A 59 10.66 -9.24 -7.24
N TRP A 60 9.76 -8.76 -6.40
CA TRP A 60 9.70 -9.04 -4.97
C TRP A 60 8.31 -9.56 -4.62
N MET A 61 8.27 -10.69 -3.92
CA MET A 61 7.02 -11.32 -3.49
C MET A 61 6.95 -11.24 -1.97
N TYR A 62 5.80 -10.85 -1.45
CA TYR A 62 5.55 -10.68 -0.01
C TYR A 62 4.29 -11.42 0.40
N ASP A 63 4.31 -11.95 1.62
CA ASP A 63 3.07 -12.29 2.31
C ASP A 63 2.41 -10.97 2.77
N GLY A 64 1.13 -10.82 2.49
CA GLY A 64 0.38 -9.58 2.71
C GLY A 64 -0.78 -9.78 3.69
N PHE A 65 -1.06 -8.73 4.46
CA PHE A 65 -2.21 -8.66 5.35
C PHE A 65 -2.90 -7.32 5.15
N LEU A 66 -4.20 -7.34 4.87
CA LEU A 66 -5.02 -6.12 4.72
C LEU A 66 -5.96 -6.00 5.91
N ASP A 67 -5.78 -4.95 6.72
CA ASP A 67 -6.74 -4.59 7.76
C ASP A 67 -7.93 -3.87 7.14
N VAL A 68 -9.11 -4.50 7.22
CA VAL A 68 -10.37 -3.99 6.65
C VAL A 68 -11.38 -3.64 7.74
N GLY A 69 -11.04 -3.82 9.02
CA GLY A 69 -11.97 -3.66 10.13
C GLY A 69 -12.55 -2.25 10.21
N ASP A 70 -11.68 -1.23 10.17
CA ASP A 70 -12.09 0.17 10.21
C ASP A 70 -12.91 0.58 8.97
N PHE A 71 -12.55 0.07 7.79
CA PHE A 71 -13.28 0.34 6.54
C PHE A 71 -14.71 -0.21 6.59
N VAL A 72 -14.89 -1.45 7.04
CA VAL A 72 -16.24 -2.03 7.11
C VAL A 72 -17.06 -1.42 8.24
N ALA A 73 -16.45 -1.05 9.36
CA ALA A 73 -17.15 -0.36 10.46
C ALA A 73 -17.83 0.94 9.99
N ASP A 74 -17.16 1.71 9.13
CA ASP A 74 -17.68 2.97 8.59
C ASP A 74 -18.73 2.80 7.48
N SER A 75 -18.81 1.63 6.85
CA SER A 75 -19.83 1.32 5.83
C SER A 75 -21.25 1.14 6.41
N GLY A 76 -21.39 0.96 7.73
CA GLY A 76 -22.65 0.61 8.37
C GLY A 76 -23.14 -0.82 8.09
N VAL A 77 -22.33 -1.63 7.39
CA VAL A 77 -22.59 -3.03 7.11
C VAL A 77 -22.17 -3.88 8.29
N SER A 78 -23.06 -4.77 8.74
CA SER A 78 -22.71 -5.74 9.78
C SER A 78 -21.80 -6.82 9.19
N THR A 79 -20.56 -6.89 9.69
CA THR A 79 -19.58 -7.92 9.33
C THR A 79 -18.87 -8.50 10.55
N ASN A 80 -18.12 -9.59 10.35
CA ASN A 80 -17.17 -10.13 11.32
C ASN A 80 -15.75 -10.27 10.74
N VAL A 81 -15.47 -9.61 9.61
CA VAL A 81 -14.15 -9.59 8.98
C VAL A 81 -13.31 -8.46 9.59
N GLU A 82 -12.05 -8.76 9.89
CA GLU A 82 -11.10 -7.81 10.49
C GLU A 82 -9.86 -7.69 9.61
N THR A 83 -9.28 -8.82 9.21
CA THR A 83 -8.09 -8.87 8.37
C THR A 83 -8.30 -9.84 7.20
N LEU A 84 -7.72 -9.52 6.06
CA LEU A 84 -7.58 -10.42 4.92
C LEU A 84 -6.13 -10.82 4.76
N ASP A 85 -5.90 -12.08 4.45
CA ASP A 85 -4.58 -12.66 4.24
C ASP A 85 -4.35 -12.84 2.74
N GLY A 86 -3.12 -12.66 2.29
CA GLY A 86 -2.84 -12.69 0.85
C GLY A 86 -1.37 -12.61 0.52
N SER A 87 -1.09 -12.24 -0.72
CA SER A 87 0.25 -11.98 -1.22
C SER A 87 0.29 -10.67 -2.01
N LEU A 88 1.49 -10.09 -2.09
CA LEU A 88 1.79 -8.92 -2.91
C LEU A 88 3.02 -9.20 -3.78
N ASP A 89 2.84 -9.15 -5.09
CA ASP A 89 3.91 -9.29 -6.08
C ASP A 89 4.23 -7.91 -6.67
N ARG A 90 5.47 -7.45 -6.49
CA ARG A 90 5.96 -6.15 -6.97
C ARG A 90 7.00 -6.34 -8.05
N THR A 91 6.81 -5.75 -9.22
CA THR A 91 7.67 -5.92 -10.39
C THR A 91 8.02 -4.57 -11.02
N VAL A 92 9.29 -4.40 -11.40
CA VAL A 92 9.71 -3.25 -12.23
C VAL A 92 9.35 -3.56 -13.68
N GLU A 93 8.34 -2.89 -14.20
CA GLU A 93 7.79 -3.13 -15.54
C GLU A 93 8.56 -2.39 -16.63
N ASP A 94 8.97 -1.15 -16.38
CA ASP A 94 9.71 -0.36 -17.36
C ASP A 94 10.64 0.69 -16.74
N ILE A 95 11.50 1.27 -17.60
CA ILE A 95 12.35 2.41 -17.30
C ILE A 95 12.37 3.38 -18.50
N TYR A 96 11.92 4.61 -18.31
CA TYR A 96 11.81 5.59 -19.39
C TYR A 96 11.96 7.04 -18.92
N LEU A 97 12.03 7.98 -19.87
CA LEU A 97 12.12 9.42 -19.59
C LEU A 97 10.72 10.04 -19.52
N MET A 98 10.47 10.79 -18.45
CA MET A 98 9.22 11.52 -18.18
C MET A 98 9.53 12.99 -17.87
N GLU A 99 8.65 13.90 -18.26
CA GLU A 99 8.75 15.30 -17.82
C GLU A 99 8.17 15.45 -16.40
N ILE A 100 9.01 15.80 -15.43
CA ILE A 100 8.63 16.14 -14.05
C ILE A 100 9.17 17.55 -13.77
N ASP A 101 8.31 18.47 -13.32
CA ASP A 101 8.63 19.88 -13.05
C ASP A 101 9.35 20.60 -14.21
N GLY A 102 8.96 20.30 -15.45
CA GLY A 102 9.56 20.86 -16.66
C GLY A 102 10.98 20.35 -16.95
N LYS A 103 11.40 19.24 -16.34
CA LYS A 103 12.69 18.58 -16.58
C LYS A 103 12.47 17.13 -16.99
N GLU A 104 13.18 16.71 -18.03
CA GLU A 104 13.23 15.31 -18.44
C GLU A 104 13.98 14.49 -17.38
N THR A 105 13.28 13.56 -16.75
CA THR A 105 13.71 12.76 -15.61
C THR A 105 13.57 11.28 -15.96
N LEU A 106 14.59 10.48 -15.63
CA LEU A 106 14.52 9.03 -15.78
C LEU A 106 13.70 8.44 -14.63
N VAL A 107 12.70 7.63 -14.94
CA VAL A 107 11.79 7.00 -13.97
C VAL A 107 11.68 5.50 -14.21
N TYR A 108 11.42 4.76 -13.14
CA TYR A 108 10.89 3.40 -13.18
C TYR A 108 9.37 3.44 -13.15
N GLU A 109 8.74 2.53 -13.89
CA GLU A 109 7.35 2.12 -13.68
C GLU A 109 7.36 0.80 -12.92
N VAL A 110 6.70 0.77 -11.76
CA VAL A 110 6.65 -0.40 -10.89
C VAL A 110 5.19 -0.77 -10.67
N GLU A 111 4.85 -2.01 -11.02
CA GLU A 111 3.53 -2.59 -10.79
C GLU A 111 3.56 -3.47 -9.55
N SER A 112 2.57 -3.34 -8.67
CA SER A 112 2.33 -4.26 -7.56
C SER A 112 0.92 -4.84 -7.68
N VAL A 113 0.81 -6.18 -7.64
CA VAL A 113 -0.45 -6.91 -7.69
C VAL A 113 -0.62 -7.64 -6.37
N GLY A 114 -1.71 -7.33 -5.67
CA GLY A 114 -2.08 -7.96 -4.40
C GLY A 114 -3.39 -8.72 -4.54
N GLU A 115 -3.43 -9.94 -4.00
CA GLU A 115 -4.63 -10.77 -3.94
C GLU A 115 -4.84 -11.17 -2.48
N TYR A 116 -5.97 -10.77 -1.89
CA TYR A 116 -6.29 -10.98 -0.48
C TYR A 116 -7.65 -11.63 -0.32
N GLU A 117 -7.76 -12.55 0.65
CA GLU A 117 -9.01 -13.22 0.98
C GLU A 117 -9.27 -13.27 2.49
N SER A 118 -10.54 -13.42 2.87
CA SER A 118 -10.91 -13.60 4.28
C SER A 118 -10.46 -14.97 4.79
N ASP A 119 -10.00 -15.03 6.06
CA ASP A 119 -9.72 -16.30 6.74
C ASP A 119 -11.00 -17.13 6.94
N GLY A 120 -11.33 -17.91 5.91
CA GLY A 120 -12.54 -18.71 5.83
C GLY A 120 -13.82 -17.89 5.64
N VAL A 121 -14.94 -18.48 6.09
CA VAL A 121 -16.28 -17.93 5.87
C VAL A 121 -16.59 -16.80 6.85
N ILE A 122 -16.91 -15.63 6.32
CA ILE A 122 -17.41 -14.47 7.04
C ILE A 122 -18.91 -14.26 6.79
N GLN A 123 -19.51 -13.28 7.44
CA GLN A 123 -20.88 -12.82 7.20
C GLN A 123 -20.88 -11.34 6.83
N ILE A 124 -21.55 -11.00 5.73
CA ILE A 124 -21.82 -9.61 5.32
C ILE A 124 -23.33 -9.46 5.16
N ASP A 125 -23.94 -8.53 5.92
CA ASP A 125 -25.39 -8.25 5.92
C ASP A 125 -26.26 -9.53 6.07
N GLY A 126 -25.83 -10.45 6.93
CA GLY A 126 -26.52 -11.72 7.18
C GLY A 126 -26.33 -12.80 6.10
N THR A 127 -25.50 -12.55 5.09
CA THR A 127 -25.10 -13.53 4.07
C THR A 127 -23.73 -14.08 4.38
N SER A 128 -23.60 -15.41 4.50
CA SER A 128 -22.30 -16.06 4.68
C SER A 128 -21.57 -16.25 3.35
N GLY A 129 -20.25 -16.10 3.34
CA GLY A 129 -19.41 -16.25 2.16
C GLY A 129 -17.96 -15.85 2.43
N CYS A 130 -17.18 -15.74 1.37
CA CYS A 130 -15.77 -15.33 1.43
C CYS A 130 -15.61 -13.96 0.76
N LEU A 131 -14.82 -13.09 1.36
CA LEU A 131 -14.48 -11.78 0.83
C LEU A 131 -13.13 -11.85 0.14
N TYR A 132 -13.03 -11.17 -0.98
CA TYR A 132 -11.81 -11.05 -1.76
C TYR A 132 -11.56 -9.59 -2.09
N VAL A 133 -10.27 -9.25 -2.15
CA VAL A 133 -9.79 -7.94 -2.56
C VAL A 133 -8.62 -8.14 -3.50
N ASP A 134 -8.80 -7.67 -4.73
CA ASP A 134 -7.73 -7.60 -5.72
C ASP A 134 -7.23 -6.15 -5.76
N MET A 135 -5.92 -5.95 -5.58
CA MET A 135 -5.29 -4.64 -5.60
C MET A 135 -4.25 -4.58 -6.71
N GLN A 136 -4.30 -3.53 -7.51
CA GLN A 136 -3.25 -3.20 -8.47
C GLN A 136 -2.71 -1.82 -8.14
N THR A 137 -1.39 -1.67 -8.11
CA THR A 137 -0.72 -0.40 -7.83
C THR A 137 0.32 -0.15 -8.89
N ILE A 138 0.25 1.00 -9.56
CA ILE A 138 1.28 1.46 -10.50
C ILE A 138 1.96 2.68 -9.89
N GLU A 139 3.27 2.60 -9.72
CA GLU A 139 4.09 3.69 -9.19
C GLU A 139 5.09 4.20 -10.21
N ILE A 140 5.21 5.53 -10.29
CA ILE A 140 6.27 6.21 -11.04
C ILE A 140 7.33 6.67 -10.06
N ILE A 141 8.53 6.11 -10.17
CA ILE A 141 9.62 6.29 -9.19
C ILE A 141 10.85 6.87 -9.90
N ARG A 142 11.38 7.99 -9.41
CA ARG A 142 12.59 8.59 -9.98
C ARG A 142 13.80 7.70 -9.80
N VAL A 143 14.59 7.50 -10.86
CA VAL A 143 15.77 6.63 -10.79
C VAL A 143 16.90 7.21 -9.95
N SER A 144 17.01 8.53 -9.85
CA SER A 144 18.13 9.19 -9.17
C SER A 144 18.18 8.98 -7.66
N ASP A 145 17.00 8.87 -7.03
CA ASP A 145 16.82 8.87 -5.58
C ASP A 145 15.72 7.91 -5.09
N LEU A 146 15.12 7.14 -6.01
CA LEU A 146 13.97 6.28 -5.74
C LEU A 146 12.80 7.01 -5.07
N ALA A 147 12.65 8.31 -5.36
CA ALA A 147 11.51 9.06 -4.86
C ALA A 147 10.26 8.78 -5.71
N THR A 148 9.15 8.43 -5.05
CA THR A 148 7.86 8.18 -5.70
C THR A 148 7.23 9.51 -6.11
N TYR A 149 7.00 9.69 -7.41
CA TYR A 149 6.36 10.87 -7.97
C TYR A 149 4.84 10.74 -7.96
N SER A 150 4.34 9.59 -8.42
CA SER A 150 2.90 9.30 -8.45
C SER A 150 2.63 7.83 -8.18
N GLN A 151 1.42 7.56 -7.72
CA GLN A 151 0.91 6.22 -7.43
C GLN A 151 -0.56 6.16 -7.84
N GLU A 152 -0.93 5.18 -8.65
CA GLU A 152 -2.31 4.84 -8.96
C GLU A 152 -2.63 3.50 -8.32
N VAL A 153 -3.64 3.46 -7.44
CA VAL A 153 -4.09 2.25 -6.76
C VAL A 153 -5.50 1.93 -7.22
N THR A 154 -5.70 0.75 -7.80
CA THR A 154 -7.03 0.19 -8.07
C THR A 154 -7.31 -0.93 -7.07
N VAL A 155 -8.44 -0.85 -6.38
CA VAL A 155 -8.92 -1.84 -5.42
C VAL A 155 -10.27 -2.35 -5.88
N ASP A 156 -10.37 -3.63 -6.21
CA ASP A 156 -11.61 -4.31 -6.54
C ASP A 156 -12.00 -5.27 -5.41
N VAL A 157 -13.24 -5.14 -4.94
CA VAL A 157 -13.77 -5.90 -3.81
C VAL A 157 -14.97 -6.71 -4.28
N TYR A 158 -14.93 -8.02 -4.06
CA TYR A 158 -16.01 -8.92 -4.41
C TYR A 158 -16.24 -10.00 -3.35
N PHE A 159 -17.46 -10.51 -3.33
CA PHE A 159 -17.91 -11.47 -2.33
C PHE A 159 -18.49 -12.70 -2.99
N ASP A 160 -18.01 -13.88 -2.59
CA ASP A 160 -18.53 -15.17 -3.08
C ASP A 160 -19.39 -15.81 -1.99
N PRO A 161 -20.72 -15.88 -2.17
CA PRO A 161 -21.63 -16.47 -1.18
C PRO A 161 -21.31 -17.94 -0.92
N LEU A 162 -21.47 -18.35 0.33
CA LEU A 162 -21.33 -19.73 0.75
C LEU A 162 -22.44 -20.57 0.12
N PHE A 163 -22.05 -21.58 -0.64
CA PHE A 163 -22.97 -22.55 -1.23
C PHE A 163 -22.58 -23.97 -0.82
N PHE A 164 -23.45 -24.59 -0.02
CA PHE A 164 -23.19 -25.85 0.68
C PHE A 164 -22.01 -25.77 1.66
N TRP A 165 -20.79 -26.03 1.17
CA TRP A 165 -19.59 -26.23 2.00
C TRP A 165 -18.45 -25.29 1.62
N ASP A 166 -18.60 -24.52 0.54
CA ASP A 166 -17.53 -23.71 -0.04
C ASP A 166 -18.08 -22.42 -0.65
N CYS A 167 -17.21 -21.42 -0.79
CA CYS A 167 -17.55 -20.13 -1.38
C CYS A 167 -17.66 -20.26 -2.90
N ALA A 168 -18.81 -19.85 -3.45
CA ALA A 168 -19.15 -20.12 -4.83
C ALA A 168 -18.86 -18.92 -5.73
N ALA A 169 -17.72 -18.94 -6.41
CA ALA A 169 -17.34 -17.91 -7.38
C ALA A 169 -18.36 -17.68 -8.53
N TRP A 170 -19.21 -18.65 -8.84
CA TRP A 170 -20.29 -18.48 -9.83
C TRP A 170 -21.51 -17.70 -9.29
N LEU A 171 -21.54 -17.42 -7.99
CA LEU A 171 -22.52 -16.57 -7.30
C LEU A 171 -21.93 -15.21 -6.88
N ARG A 172 -20.73 -14.87 -7.39
CA ARG A 172 -19.99 -13.65 -7.07
C ARG A 172 -20.86 -12.40 -7.11
N GLN A 173 -20.65 -11.55 -6.13
CA GLN A 173 -21.29 -10.24 -5.99
C GLN A 173 -20.21 -9.17 -5.95
N ASP A 174 -20.28 -8.22 -6.89
CA ASP A 174 -19.38 -7.06 -6.89
C ASP A 174 -19.78 -6.11 -5.76
N ILE A 175 -18.85 -5.83 -4.85
CA ILE A 175 -19.05 -4.94 -3.71
C ILE A 175 -18.72 -3.51 -4.14
N GLY A 176 -17.55 -3.33 -4.76
CA GLY A 176 -17.16 -2.05 -5.33
C GLY A 176 -15.71 -2.04 -5.82
N GLU A 177 -15.45 -1.05 -6.66
CA GLU A 177 -14.14 -0.71 -7.21
C GLU A 177 -13.79 0.71 -6.76
N LEU A 178 -12.55 0.91 -6.33
CA LEU A 178 -12.00 2.20 -5.98
C LEU A 178 -10.68 2.41 -6.72
N VAL A 179 -10.53 3.55 -7.37
CA VAL A 179 -9.27 4.00 -7.94
C VAL A 179 -8.83 5.25 -7.17
N VAL A 180 -7.59 5.25 -6.70
CA VAL A 180 -6.96 6.35 -5.98
C VAL A 180 -5.68 6.75 -6.70
N GLU A 181 -5.66 7.96 -7.22
CA GLU A 181 -4.47 8.54 -7.85
C GLU A 181 -3.83 9.53 -6.87
N ASN A 182 -2.56 9.31 -6.54
CA ASN A 182 -1.75 10.19 -5.70
C ASN A 182 -0.63 10.81 -6.52
N THR A 183 -0.44 12.11 -6.37
CA THR A 183 0.74 12.82 -6.88
C THR A 183 1.42 13.59 -5.75
N TYR A 184 2.76 13.51 -5.69
CA TYR A 184 3.57 14.08 -4.62
C TYR A 184 4.48 15.20 -5.11
N GLU A 185 4.43 16.36 -4.45
CA GLU A 185 5.30 17.50 -4.74
C GLU A 185 5.97 18.05 -3.46
N PRO A 186 7.32 17.94 -3.31
CA PRO A 186 8.22 17.17 -4.17
C PRO A 186 7.96 15.66 -4.08
N PRO A 187 8.47 14.85 -5.05
CA PRO A 187 8.40 13.39 -4.98
C PRO A 187 8.90 12.83 -3.65
N LEU A 188 8.22 11.80 -3.13
CA LEU A 188 8.49 11.20 -1.82
C LEU A 188 9.72 10.31 -1.82
N GLU A 189 10.81 10.78 -1.21
CA GLU A 189 12.05 10.03 -1.06
C GLU A 189 12.01 9.15 0.20
N ASN A 190 12.18 7.84 0.06
CA ASN A 190 12.19 6.90 1.20
C ASN A 190 13.59 6.39 1.59
N TYR A 191 14.61 6.72 0.78
CA TYR A 191 15.96 6.17 0.91
C TYR A 191 16.99 7.14 1.52
N ASP A 192 16.57 8.35 1.89
CA ASP A 192 17.42 9.32 2.58
C ASP A 192 17.27 9.16 4.11
N PHE A 193 18.24 8.50 4.73
CA PHE A 193 18.27 8.30 6.18
C PHE A 193 19.37 9.14 6.84
N PRO A 194 19.13 9.65 8.06
CA PRO A 194 20.16 10.32 8.87
C PRO A 194 21.45 9.48 8.96
N ILE A 195 22.59 10.04 8.57
CA ILE A 195 23.88 9.33 8.64
C ILE A 195 24.64 9.69 9.93
N SER A 196 24.23 10.77 10.62
CA SER A 196 24.83 11.18 11.89
C SER A 196 23.91 10.98 13.09
N VAL A 197 24.49 10.62 14.24
CA VAL A 197 23.76 10.56 15.51
C VAL A 197 23.22 11.95 15.87
N GLY A 198 21.90 12.05 16.02
CA GLY A 198 21.20 13.29 16.37
C GLY A 198 20.66 14.08 15.19
N GLU A 199 20.79 13.58 13.96
CA GLU A 199 20.03 14.07 12.80
C GLU A 199 18.61 13.50 12.83
N SER A 200 17.62 14.36 12.53
CA SER A 200 16.23 13.98 12.28
C SER A 200 15.91 14.27 10.82
N TRP A 201 15.24 13.35 10.14
CA TRP A 201 14.78 13.55 8.78
C TRP A 201 13.28 13.82 8.75
N GLY A 202 12.86 14.73 7.88
CA GLY A 202 11.47 15.11 7.68
C GLY A 202 11.35 15.84 6.36
N MET A 203 10.45 15.38 5.51
CA MET A 203 10.18 15.95 4.20
C MET A 203 8.80 16.59 4.20
N ASN A 204 8.74 17.88 3.91
CA ASN A 204 7.46 18.53 3.66
C ASN A 204 7.07 18.28 2.21
N TYR A 205 5.85 17.81 2.01
CA TYR A 205 5.30 17.56 0.67
C TYR A 205 3.82 17.92 0.61
N GLU A 206 3.39 18.27 -0.59
CA GLU A 206 1.99 18.36 -0.98
C GLU A 206 1.59 17.04 -1.64
N GLN A 207 0.43 16.53 -1.27
CA GLN A 207 -0.19 15.35 -1.87
C GLN A 207 -1.53 15.76 -2.47
N ALA A 208 -1.66 15.59 -3.78
CA ALA A 208 -2.96 15.60 -4.44
C ALA A 208 -3.47 14.15 -4.48
N THR A 209 -4.73 13.95 -4.08
CA THR A 209 -5.40 12.65 -4.12
C THR A 209 -6.69 12.79 -4.90
N ASP A 210 -6.79 12.09 -6.02
CA ASP A 210 -7.99 12.02 -6.85
C ASP A 210 -8.65 10.65 -6.67
N TYR A 211 -9.96 10.64 -6.45
CA TYR A 211 -10.73 9.42 -6.20
C TYR A 211 -11.73 9.16 -7.32
N SER A 212 -11.80 7.91 -7.77
CA SER A 212 -12.84 7.47 -8.70
C SER A 212 -13.24 6.01 -8.44
N GLY A 213 -14.24 5.52 -9.19
CA GLY A 213 -14.76 4.17 -9.03
C GLY A 213 -16.25 4.13 -8.73
N SER A 214 -16.73 3.00 -8.20
CA SER A 214 -18.13 2.81 -7.84
C SER A 214 -18.30 1.69 -6.81
N SER A 215 -19.22 1.87 -5.87
CA SER A 215 -19.52 0.83 -4.87
C SER A 215 -21.01 0.76 -4.59
N ASN A 216 -21.46 -0.45 -4.25
CA ASN A 216 -22.83 -0.73 -3.83
C ASN A 216 -23.07 -0.47 -2.33
N TYR A 217 -21.99 -0.25 -1.57
CA TYR A 217 -22.00 -0.23 -0.11
C TYR A 217 -21.40 1.05 0.50
N VAL A 218 -20.47 1.70 -0.20
CA VAL A 218 -19.73 2.86 0.31
C VAL A 218 -19.70 3.97 -0.75
N ASP A 219 -19.82 5.22 -0.33
CA ASP A 219 -19.70 6.36 -1.23
C ASP A 219 -18.22 6.61 -1.56
N ILE A 220 -17.92 6.94 -2.82
CA ILE A 220 -16.56 7.34 -3.21
C ILE A 220 -16.27 8.73 -2.63
N PRO A 221 -15.13 8.94 -1.94
CA PRO A 221 -14.77 10.23 -1.36
C PRO A 221 -14.54 11.32 -2.43
N GLU A 222 -14.53 12.58 -1.99
CA GLU A 222 -14.16 13.72 -2.83
C GLU A 222 -12.63 13.89 -2.86
N ASP A 223 -12.11 14.37 -4.00
CA ASP A 223 -10.69 14.66 -4.20
C ASP A 223 -10.15 15.61 -3.12
N SER A 224 -8.90 15.39 -2.71
CA SER A 224 -8.24 16.17 -1.66
C SER A 224 -6.86 16.66 -2.05
N SER A 225 -6.42 17.71 -1.36
CA SER A 225 -5.05 18.23 -1.47
C SER A 225 -4.55 18.52 -0.06
N ASP A 226 -3.51 17.81 0.37
CA ASP A 226 -3.02 17.85 1.73
C ASP A 226 -1.55 18.28 1.79
N SER A 227 -1.23 19.15 2.74
CA SER A 227 0.15 19.50 3.06
C SER A 227 0.61 18.63 4.22
N ASN A 228 1.52 17.69 3.96
CA ASN A 228 2.05 16.83 5.01
C ASN A 228 3.41 17.31 5.50
N SER A 229 3.66 17.08 6.79
CA SER A 229 4.94 17.37 7.44
C SER A 229 5.18 16.25 8.44
N PRO A 230 5.75 15.12 8.01
CA PRO A 230 6.11 14.04 8.92
C PRO A 230 7.15 14.59 9.90
N VAL A 231 6.75 14.71 11.16
CA VAL A 231 7.69 14.94 12.26
C VAL A 231 8.28 13.58 12.57
N GLY A 232 9.49 13.30 12.08
CA GLY A 232 10.24 12.12 12.48
C GLY A 232 10.38 12.10 14.01
N LEU A 233 9.97 10.99 14.64
CA LEU A 233 10.24 10.70 16.05
C LEU A 233 11.67 10.21 16.25
#